data_AF-A0A962XEU0-F1
#
_entry.id   AF-A0A962XEU0-F1
#
_cell.length_a   1.000
_cell.length_b   1.000
_cell.length_c   1.000
_cell.angle_alpha   90.00
_cell.angle_beta   90.00
_cell.angle_gamma   90.00
#
_symmetry.space_group_name_H-M   'P 1'
#
loop_
_entity.id
_entity.type
_entity.pdbx_description
1 polymer ?
#
loop_
_entity_poly.entity_id
_entity_poly.type
_entity_poly.pdbx_seq_one_letter_code
_entity_poly.pdbx_strand_id
1 'polypeptide(L)'
;MVSLVTTLPKEGTATEQEVEDWLERLAERRPAEDVALLRQAVQMARVAHTGEGAPDGFDKFLSLLHTADTLDSLKLDIEPLLAAILSEMPGHRDYDAGRIRSLFGPAVAAMVEQVSRIRELSATGSEGADEKGVENLRRLLLGIANDVRAILVVLSKRLQLMRRLKRVPLDVQRRVARETRVVHAPLANRLGVWQLKWELEDLCLRYLEPEQYKSLAKQLDGKRREREAFVADVIRRLGDACAAADIPVEIHGRPKHIYSIWKKMTRKRVDFEQVFDVRAVRALVDTVPQCYEVLGIAHSLWRPVPGEFDDYIAHPKPNGYRSLHTAVVGDDGKPLEIQVRTRQMHEHAERGVAAHWKYKESSREDIELERRIEWMRRWLEQQDDDGLQGDLSQEDTEFEARRIYVLSPHGRVIELPNGATPVDFAYAIHTSVGHRCRGARVDGHIAPLAEPLKSGQKVEIITVKEGGPSRDWLNPHAGYLLTSRARNRVRQWFKQQDYDEHVAIGRTSLEREVGRLSVPKPDLEKLAARFNFKTPDDLLAAIGRGELSAIQLANTQMEKVRRDAAEQADREIPEKLRRKAPSRSAGGSGQVVVEGIGDLMTQMAKCC
;
A
#
# COMPACT_ATOMS: atom_id res chain seq x y z
N MET A 1 28.45 0.99 -16.39
CA MET A 1 27.83 0.32 -17.56
C MET A 1 27.34 -1.03 -17.07
N VAL A 2 26.03 -1.29 -17.14
CA VAL A 2 25.47 -2.60 -16.80
C VAL A 2 25.98 -3.58 -17.86
N SER A 3 26.87 -4.49 -17.48
CA SER A 3 27.31 -5.57 -18.36
C SER A 3 26.18 -6.58 -18.47
N LEU A 4 25.64 -6.77 -19.66
CA LEU A 4 24.77 -7.91 -19.95
C LEU A 4 25.58 -9.20 -19.73
N VAL A 5 25.14 -10.01 -18.78
CA VAL A 5 25.71 -11.34 -18.52
C VAL A 5 25.07 -12.30 -19.53
N THR A 6 25.51 -12.23 -20.78
CA THR A 6 25.09 -13.17 -21.84
C THR A 6 26.27 -14.07 -22.20
N THR A 7 26.04 -15.37 -22.40
CA THR A 7 27.06 -16.28 -23.01
C THR A 7 27.05 -16.18 -24.51
N LEU A 8 26.01 -15.60 -25.10
CA LEU A 8 25.94 -15.47 -26.53
C LEU A 8 27.09 -14.60 -27.04
N PRO A 9 27.69 -14.96 -28.19
CA PRO A 9 28.76 -14.18 -28.77
C PRO A 9 28.28 -12.75 -29.05
N LYS A 10 29.13 -11.76 -28.77
CA LYS A 10 28.80 -10.35 -28.96
C LYS A 10 28.73 -9.97 -30.44
N GLU A 11 29.50 -10.65 -31.28
CA GLU A 11 29.66 -10.38 -32.71
C GLU A 11 29.96 -11.71 -33.44
N GLY A 12 29.71 -11.78 -34.75
CA GLY A 12 29.93 -12.99 -35.56
C GLY A 12 28.68 -13.88 -35.68
N THR A 13 28.90 -15.18 -35.82
CA THR A 13 27.88 -16.23 -35.91
C THR A 13 27.91 -17.09 -34.66
N ALA A 14 26.76 -17.55 -34.16
CA ALA A 14 26.71 -18.48 -33.03
C ALA A 14 27.10 -19.90 -33.45
N THR A 15 28.06 -20.50 -32.76
CA THR A 15 28.36 -21.93 -32.88
C THR A 15 27.30 -22.78 -32.20
N GLU A 16 27.24 -24.07 -32.53
CA GLU A 16 26.28 -24.99 -31.91
C GLU A 16 26.47 -25.11 -30.39
N GLN A 17 27.73 -25.17 -29.96
CA GLN A 17 28.07 -25.25 -28.55
C GLN A 17 27.63 -24.00 -27.79
N GLU A 18 27.87 -22.80 -28.32
CA GLU A 18 27.45 -21.55 -27.67
C GLU A 18 25.92 -21.43 -27.54
N VAL A 19 25.18 -22.00 -28.50
CA VAL A 19 23.72 -22.02 -28.46
C VAL A 19 23.22 -23.02 -27.41
N GLU A 20 23.81 -24.21 -27.32
CA GLU A 20 23.46 -25.18 -26.26
C GLU A 20 23.85 -24.66 -24.87
N ASP A 21 25.04 -24.05 -24.70
CA ASP A 21 25.44 -23.42 -23.44
C ASP A 21 24.46 -22.32 -23.01
N TRP A 22 23.90 -21.57 -23.98
CA TRP A 22 22.85 -20.58 -23.70
C TRP A 22 21.54 -21.25 -23.27
N LEU A 23 21.11 -22.33 -23.93
CA LEU A 23 19.92 -23.11 -23.57
C LEU A 23 20.06 -23.77 -22.18
N GLU A 24 21.23 -24.30 -21.83
CA GLU A 24 21.49 -24.90 -20.52
C GLU A 24 21.33 -23.88 -19.38
N ARG A 25 21.85 -22.65 -19.56
CA ARG A 25 21.64 -21.57 -18.57
C ARG A 25 20.20 -21.06 -18.50
N LEU A 26 19.40 -21.28 -19.54
CA LEU A 26 17.96 -21.06 -19.47
C LEU A 26 17.27 -22.19 -18.69
N ALA A 27 17.75 -23.43 -18.82
CA ALA A 27 17.24 -24.58 -18.08
C ALA A 27 17.43 -24.47 -16.56
N GLU A 28 18.45 -23.74 -16.09
CA GLU A 28 18.61 -23.42 -14.65
C GLU A 28 17.43 -22.60 -14.09
N ARG A 29 16.72 -21.86 -14.95
CA ARG A 29 15.72 -20.85 -14.56
C ARG A 29 14.32 -21.14 -15.11
N ARG A 30 14.16 -22.20 -15.93
CA ARG A 30 12.92 -22.54 -16.65
C ARG A 30 12.61 -24.04 -16.56
N PRO A 31 11.32 -24.43 -16.65
CA PRO A 31 10.93 -25.82 -16.76
C PRO A 31 11.56 -26.52 -17.97
N ALA A 32 11.79 -27.84 -17.86
CA ALA A 32 12.37 -28.62 -18.96
C ALA A 32 11.52 -28.60 -20.24
N GLU A 33 10.18 -28.53 -20.10
CA GLU A 33 9.24 -28.44 -21.23
C GLU A 33 9.42 -27.15 -22.04
N ASP A 34 9.57 -26.02 -21.35
CA ASP A 34 9.85 -24.71 -21.94
C ASP A 34 11.16 -24.72 -22.72
N VAL A 35 12.21 -25.31 -22.15
CA VAL A 35 13.52 -25.42 -22.81
C VAL A 35 13.45 -26.30 -24.05
N ALA A 36 12.64 -27.38 -24.01
CA ALA A 36 12.43 -28.23 -25.18
C ALA A 36 11.74 -27.46 -26.33
N LEU A 37 10.74 -26.62 -26.03
CA LEU A 37 10.11 -25.74 -27.01
C LEU A 37 11.11 -24.71 -27.57
N LEU A 38 11.93 -24.09 -26.71
CA LEU A 38 12.98 -23.17 -27.15
C LEU A 38 13.96 -23.85 -28.10
N ARG A 39 14.43 -25.06 -27.77
CA ARG A 39 15.34 -25.82 -28.63
C ARG A 39 14.72 -26.07 -30.01
N GLN A 40 13.43 -26.41 -30.07
CA GLN A 40 12.73 -26.58 -31.35
C GLN A 40 12.65 -25.27 -32.15
N ALA A 41 12.31 -24.15 -31.49
CA ALA A 41 12.24 -22.84 -32.14
C ALA A 41 13.61 -22.37 -32.63
N VAL A 42 14.66 -22.56 -31.84
CA VAL A 42 16.06 -22.28 -32.18
C VAL A 42 16.48 -23.08 -33.40
N GLN A 43 16.20 -24.39 -33.43
CA GLN A 43 16.54 -25.22 -34.58
C GLN A 43 15.83 -24.76 -35.85
N MET A 44 14.54 -24.40 -35.74
CA MET A 44 13.76 -23.88 -36.86
C MET A 44 14.34 -22.56 -37.39
N ALA A 45 14.63 -21.61 -36.50
CA ALA A 45 15.22 -20.33 -36.87
C ALA A 45 16.65 -20.47 -37.43
N ARG A 46 17.43 -21.43 -36.91
CA ARG A 46 18.79 -21.73 -37.40
C ARG A 46 18.75 -22.21 -38.84
N VAL A 47 17.88 -23.17 -39.15
CA VAL A 47 17.74 -23.69 -40.52
C VAL A 47 17.32 -22.57 -41.49
N ALA A 48 16.44 -21.66 -41.07
CA ALA A 48 15.93 -20.60 -41.92
C ALA A 48 16.89 -19.40 -42.12
N HIS A 49 17.71 -19.06 -41.12
CA HIS A 49 18.43 -17.77 -41.11
C HIS A 49 19.94 -17.86 -40.88
N THR A 50 20.54 -19.06 -40.80
CA THR A 50 21.99 -19.19 -40.67
C THR A 50 22.69 -18.62 -41.91
N GLY A 51 23.61 -17.68 -41.70
CA GLY A 51 24.38 -17.06 -42.78
C GLY A 51 23.64 -15.93 -43.49
N GLU A 52 22.42 -15.58 -43.07
CA GLU A 52 21.74 -14.36 -43.52
C GLU A 52 22.23 -13.15 -42.71
N GLY A 53 22.86 -12.20 -43.40
CA GLY A 53 23.21 -10.91 -42.81
C GLY A 53 21.99 -10.00 -42.67
N ALA A 54 21.81 -9.40 -41.49
CA ALA A 54 20.94 -8.25 -41.34
C ALA A 54 21.56 -7.00 -42.02
N PRO A 55 20.78 -5.93 -42.28
CA PRO A 55 21.30 -4.71 -42.92
C PRO A 55 22.45 -4.02 -42.18
N ASP A 56 22.65 -4.33 -40.89
CA ASP A 56 23.77 -3.86 -40.05
C ASP A 56 25.01 -4.79 -40.13
N GLY A 57 24.98 -5.80 -40.99
CA GLY A 57 26.03 -6.81 -41.17
C GLY A 57 26.10 -7.83 -40.02
N PHE A 58 25.11 -7.87 -39.14
CA PHE A 58 25.05 -8.83 -38.03
C PHE A 58 24.33 -10.11 -38.45
N ASP A 59 24.73 -11.25 -37.87
CA ASP A 59 24.04 -12.53 -38.11
C ASP A 59 22.59 -12.45 -37.61
N LYS A 60 21.64 -12.63 -38.53
CA LYS A 60 20.21 -12.50 -38.21
C LYS A 60 19.81 -13.50 -37.12
N PHE A 61 20.28 -14.74 -37.20
CA PHE A 61 19.99 -15.78 -36.22
C PHE A 61 20.48 -15.38 -34.81
N LEU A 62 21.74 -14.98 -34.67
CA LEU A 62 22.29 -14.49 -33.41
C LEU A 62 21.51 -13.28 -32.86
N SER A 63 21.03 -12.36 -33.71
CA SER A 63 20.20 -11.23 -33.25
C SER A 63 18.88 -11.67 -32.62
N LEU A 64 18.27 -12.75 -33.12
CA LEU A 64 17.03 -13.31 -32.57
C LEU A 64 17.28 -13.91 -31.19
N LEU A 65 18.39 -14.62 -31.01
CA LEU A 65 18.79 -15.16 -29.70
C LEU A 65 19.06 -14.05 -28.68
N HIS A 66 19.78 -12.99 -29.06
CA HIS A 66 20.01 -11.83 -28.18
C HIS A 66 18.70 -11.11 -27.79
N THR A 67 17.71 -11.12 -28.69
CA THR A 67 16.37 -10.58 -28.38
C THR A 67 15.67 -11.46 -27.35
N ALA A 68 15.69 -12.78 -27.52
CA ALA A 68 15.13 -13.72 -26.55
C ALA A 68 15.84 -13.62 -25.19
N ASP A 69 17.16 -13.48 -25.18
CA ASP A 69 17.96 -13.30 -23.96
C ASP A 69 17.60 -11.99 -23.22
N THR A 70 17.28 -10.93 -23.98
CA THR A 70 16.78 -9.67 -23.39
C THR A 70 15.41 -9.88 -22.74
N LEU A 71 14.50 -10.59 -23.39
CA LEU A 71 13.18 -10.92 -22.85
C LEU A 71 13.28 -11.86 -21.64
N ASP A 72 14.22 -12.79 -21.65
CA ASP A 72 14.53 -13.66 -20.50
C ASP A 72 15.03 -12.86 -19.30
N SER A 73 15.88 -11.85 -19.52
CA SER A 73 16.35 -10.96 -18.46
C SER A 73 15.21 -10.17 -17.79
N LEU A 74 14.11 -9.94 -18.53
CA LEU A 74 12.87 -9.35 -18.02
C LEU A 74 11.97 -10.38 -17.31
N LYS A 75 12.39 -11.66 -17.22
CA LYS A 75 11.68 -12.80 -16.62
C LYS A 75 10.29 -13.06 -17.24
N LEU A 76 10.15 -12.86 -18.54
CA LEU A 76 8.92 -13.13 -19.28
C LEU A 76 8.68 -14.63 -19.49
N ASP A 77 7.43 -15.01 -19.71
CA ASP A 77 7.04 -16.38 -20.07
C ASP A 77 7.65 -16.84 -21.40
N ILE A 78 7.51 -18.14 -21.68
CA ILE A 78 8.10 -18.76 -22.86
C ILE A 78 7.57 -18.20 -24.18
N GLU A 79 6.30 -17.80 -24.24
CA GLU A 79 5.64 -17.39 -25.49
C GLU A 79 6.30 -16.15 -26.15
N PRO A 80 6.58 -15.03 -25.43
CA PRO A 80 7.37 -13.92 -25.99
C PRO A 80 8.76 -14.32 -26.48
N LEU A 81 9.44 -15.23 -25.79
CA LEU A 81 10.77 -15.70 -26.19
C LEU A 81 10.70 -16.50 -27.50
N LEU A 82 9.74 -17.43 -27.60
CA LEU A 82 9.48 -18.19 -28.82
C LEU A 82 9.11 -17.25 -29.97
N ALA A 83 8.23 -16.29 -29.72
CA ALA A 83 7.84 -15.29 -30.72
C ALA A 83 9.04 -14.44 -31.18
N ALA A 84 9.96 -14.07 -30.28
CA ALA A 84 11.17 -13.36 -30.65
C ALA A 84 12.08 -14.20 -31.57
N ILE A 85 12.31 -15.46 -31.23
CA ILE A 85 13.14 -16.39 -32.02
C ILE A 85 12.53 -16.62 -33.41
N LEU A 86 11.21 -16.75 -33.49
CA LEU A 86 10.49 -17.06 -34.72
C LEU A 86 10.04 -15.82 -35.52
N SER A 87 10.28 -14.61 -35.01
CA SER A 87 9.72 -13.36 -35.55
C SER A 87 10.14 -13.02 -36.99
N GLU A 88 11.19 -13.66 -37.52
CA GLU A 88 11.67 -13.45 -38.90
C GLU A 88 11.24 -14.56 -39.86
N MET A 89 10.55 -15.60 -39.36
CA MET A 89 10.06 -16.72 -40.17
C MET A 89 9.04 -16.34 -41.25
N PRO A 90 8.05 -15.43 -41.03
CA PRO A 90 7.02 -15.12 -42.04
C PRO A 90 7.53 -14.59 -43.39
N GLY A 91 8.78 -14.11 -43.45
CA GLY A 91 9.42 -13.69 -44.70
C GLY A 91 10.25 -14.78 -45.39
N HIS A 92 10.36 -15.97 -44.80
CA HIS A 92 11.14 -17.09 -45.32
C HIS A 92 10.27 -17.99 -46.23
N ARG A 93 10.89 -18.61 -47.24
CA ARG A 93 10.17 -19.45 -48.23
C ARG A 93 9.46 -20.65 -47.60
N ASP A 94 10.06 -21.22 -46.56
CA ASP A 94 9.56 -22.41 -45.86
C ASP A 94 8.62 -22.07 -44.69
N TYR A 95 8.07 -20.85 -44.66
CA TYR A 95 7.15 -20.43 -43.62
C TYR A 95 5.81 -21.17 -43.70
N ASP A 96 5.41 -21.77 -42.57
CA ASP A 96 4.08 -22.36 -42.40
C ASP A 96 3.48 -21.92 -41.06
N ALA A 97 2.49 -21.02 -41.13
CA ALA A 97 1.76 -20.52 -39.97
C ALA A 97 1.00 -21.63 -39.22
N GLY A 98 0.50 -22.65 -39.94
CA GLY A 98 -0.19 -23.80 -39.35
C GLY A 98 0.76 -24.65 -38.51
N ARG A 99 1.99 -24.86 -39.01
CA ARG A 99 3.05 -25.56 -38.26
C ARG A 99 3.45 -24.82 -36.98
N ILE A 100 3.63 -23.49 -37.03
CA ILE A 100 3.94 -22.69 -35.83
C ILE A 100 2.79 -22.79 -34.81
N ARG A 101 1.54 -22.65 -35.27
CA ARG A 101 0.35 -22.77 -34.42
C ARG A 101 0.24 -24.15 -33.76
N SER A 102 0.55 -25.23 -34.50
CA SER A 102 0.51 -26.59 -33.98
C SER A 102 1.60 -26.88 -32.95
N LEU A 103 2.81 -26.37 -33.15
CA LEU A 103 3.97 -26.66 -32.29
C LEU A 103 4.04 -25.75 -31.06
N PHE A 104 3.75 -24.46 -31.23
CA PHE A 104 3.96 -23.43 -30.20
C PHE A 104 2.67 -22.76 -29.74
N GLY A 105 1.53 -23.15 -30.31
CA GLY A 105 0.22 -22.65 -29.93
C GLY A 105 -0.23 -21.39 -30.69
N PRO A 106 -1.52 -21.02 -30.56
CA PRO A 106 -2.12 -19.92 -31.29
C PRO A 106 -1.60 -18.54 -30.87
N ALA A 107 -1.22 -18.37 -29.60
CA ALA A 107 -0.70 -17.10 -29.09
C ALA A 107 0.67 -16.75 -29.70
N VAL A 108 1.58 -17.72 -29.76
CA VAL A 108 2.90 -17.53 -30.39
C VAL A 108 2.77 -17.24 -31.87
N ALA A 109 1.94 -18.00 -32.59
CA ALA A 109 1.70 -17.77 -34.02
C ALA A 109 1.17 -16.35 -34.30
N ALA A 110 0.20 -15.88 -33.51
CA ALA A 110 -0.33 -14.53 -33.63
C ALA A 110 0.75 -13.46 -33.38
N MET A 111 1.55 -13.60 -32.32
CA MET A 111 2.64 -12.66 -32.03
C MET A 111 3.70 -12.63 -33.14
N VAL A 112 4.07 -13.78 -33.70
CA VAL A 112 5.04 -13.86 -34.81
C VAL A 112 4.54 -13.10 -36.03
N GLU A 113 3.28 -13.29 -36.43
CA GLU A 113 2.67 -12.57 -37.55
C GLU A 113 2.59 -11.06 -37.29
N GLN A 114 2.17 -10.68 -36.08
CA GLN A 114 2.08 -9.29 -35.64
C GLN A 114 3.44 -8.57 -35.69
N VAL A 115 4.48 -9.18 -35.13
CA VAL A 115 5.83 -8.61 -35.08
C VAL A 115 6.43 -8.51 -36.49
N SER A 116 6.23 -9.51 -37.35
CA SER A 116 6.72 -9.47 -38.75
C SER A 116 6.04 -8.36 -39.55
N ARG A 117 4.73 -8.18 -39.39
CA ARG A 117 3.96 -7.14 -40.10
C ARG A 117 4.45 -5.73 -39.76
N ILE A 118 4.77 -5.46 -38.50
CA ILE A 118 5.31 -4.16 -38.07
C ILE A 118 6.66 -3.91 -38.74
N ARG A 119 7.54 -4.92 -38.81
CA ARG A 119 8.84 -4.82 -39.47
C ARG A 119 8.68 -4.47 -40.95
N GLU A 120 7.83 -5.21 -41.68
CA GLU A 120 7.61 -5.01 -43.12
C GLU A 120 7.10 -3.61 -43.43
N LEU A 121 6.10 -3.15 -42.67
CA LEU A 121 5.50 -1.83 -42.87
C LEU A 121 6.42 -0.69 -42.41
N SER A 122 7.27 -0.93 -41.40
CA SER A 122 8.32 0.02 -41.01
C SER A 122 9.44 0.12 -42.06
N ALA A 123 9.71 -0.96 -42.79
CA ALA A 123 10.72 -0.98 -43.85
C ALA A 123 10.23 -0.29 -45.14
N THR A 124 8.93 -0.38 -45.47
CA THR A 124 8.35 0.25 -46.66
C THR A 124 8.03 1.74 -46.47
N GLY A 125 7.77 2.19 -45.24
CA GLY A 125 7.54 3.61 -44.91
C GLY A 125 8.80 4.49 -44.83
N SER A 126 9.97 3.96 -45.22
CA SER A 126 11.30 4.53 -44.94
C SER A 126 11.73 5.72 -45.82
N GLU A 127 10.92 6.14 -46.81
CA GLU A 127 11.31 7.17 -47.78
C GLU A 127 11.30 8.62 -47.24
N GLY A 128 10.90 8.83 -45.97
CA GLY A 128 11.03 10.13 -45.31
C GLY A 128 11.18 10.00 -43.80
N ALA A 129 12.12 10.74 -43.22
CA ALA A 129 12.27 10.88 -41.76
C ALA A 129 11.25 11.89 -41.19
N ASP A 130 10.02 11.84 -41.70
CA ASP A 130 8.96 12.81 -41.43
C ASP A 130 8.07 12.36 -40.27
N GLU A 131 7.36 13.31 -39.65
CA GLU A 131 6.29 13.07 -38.66
C GLU A 131 5.30 12.00 -39.12
N LYS A 132 5.07 11.90 -40.43
CA LYS A 132 4.22 10.87 -41.06
C LYS A 132 4.72 9.43 -40.82
N GLY A 133 6.03 9.20 -40.80
CA GLY A 133 6.60 7.87 -40.54
C GLY A 133 6.44 7.45 -39.09
N VAL A 134 6.55 8.41 -38.16
CA VAL A 134 6.31 8.21 -36.72
C VAL A 134 4.84 7.91 -36.45
N GLU A 135 3.94 8.67 -37.08
CA GLU A 135 2.49 8.47 -36.99
C GLU A 135 2.07 7.09 -37.54
N ASN A 136 2.62 6.70 -38.70
CA ASN A 136 2.39 5.37 -39.26
C ASN A 136 2.84 4.28 -38.29
N LEU A 137 4.02 4.41 -37.69
CA LEU A 137 4.49 3.45 -36.70
C LEU A 137 3.58 3.38 -35.46
N ARG A 138 3.08 4.51 -34.95
CA ARG A 138 2.11 4.53 -33.84
C ARG A 138 0.84 3.76 -34.21
N ARG A 139 0.31 3.96 -35.43
CA ARG A 139 -0.86 3.21 -35.94
C ARG A 139 -0.60 1.71 -36.09
N LEU A 140 0.60 1.32 -36.52
CA LEU A 140 0.98 -0.10 -36.60
C LEU A 140 1.05 -0.74 -35.21
N LEU A 141 1.62 -0.04 -34.24
CA LEU A 141 1.69 -0.49 -32.85
C LEU A 141 0.30 -0.56 -32.21
N LEU A 142 -0.63 0.32 -32.60
CA LEU A 142 -2.02 0.27 -32.15
C LEU A 142 -2.70 -1.05 -32.56
N GLY A 143 -2.40 -1.58 -33.74
CA GLY A 143 -2.93 -2.87 -34.22
C GLY A 143 -2.52 -4.08 -33.39
N ILE A 144 -1.45 -3.96 -32.58
CA ILE A 144 -0.98 -5.01 -31.66
C ILE A 144 -1.13 -4.62 -30.19
N ALA A 145 -1.77 -3.47 -29.90
CA ALA A 145 -1.90 -2.93 -28.55
C ALA A 145 -2.58 -3.90 -27.57
N ASN A 146 -3.44 -4.78 -28.09
CA ASN A 146 -4.15 -5.79 -27.31
C ASN A 146 -3.22 -6.91 -26.79
N ASP A 147 -2.03 -7.10 -27.36
CA ASP A 147 -1.03 -8.05 -26.87
C ASP A 147 0.28 -7.34 -26.51
N VAL A 148 0.40 -6.96 -25.25
CA VAL A 148 1.60 -6.30 -24.72
C VAL A 148 2.86 -7.14 -24.93
N ARG A 149 2.75 -8.48 -24.97
CA ARG A 149 3.90 -9.36 -25.18
C ARG A 149 4.55 -9.11 -26.54
N ALA A 150 3.74 -8.91 -27.59
CA ALA A 150 4.24 -8.57 -28.91
C ALA A 150 4.99 -7.22 -28.88
N ILE A 151 4.50 -6.25 -28.13
CA ILE A 151 5.16 -4.94 -27.97
C ILE A 151 6.52 -5.09 -27.25
N LEU A 152 6.60 -5.93 -26.22
CA LEU A 152 7.86 -6.20 -25.52
C LEU A 152 8.89 -6.86 -26.44
N VAL A 153 8.45 -7.75 -27.35
CA VAL A 153 9.31 -8.31 -28.40
C VAL A 153 9.82 -7.19 -29.32
N VAL A 154 8.94 -6.30 -29.80
CA VAL A 154 9.33 -5.17 -30.66
C VAL A 154 10.33 -4.24 -29.96
N LEU A 155 10.08 -3.87 -28.70
CA LEU A 155 10.98 -3.03 -27.91
C LEU A 155 12.34 -3.69 -27.69
N SER A 156 12.36 -5.00 -27.43
CA SER A 156 13.60 -5.76 -27.24
C SER A 156 14.40 -5.87 -28.54
N LYS A 157 13.74 -6.12 -29.68
CA LYS A 157 14.37 -6.08 -31.01
C LYS A 157 14.95 -4.70 -31.31
N ARG A 158 14.22 -3.62 -31.00
CA ARG A 158 14.71 -2.25 -31.16
C ARG A 158 15.93 -1.98 -30.30
N LEU A 159 15.93 -2.41 -29.04
CA LEU A 159 17.08 -2.25 -28.15
C LEU A 159 18.32 -2.97 -28.69
N GLN A 160 18.15 -4.18 -29.20
CA GLN A 160 19.23 -4.94 -29.83
C GLN A 160 19.81 -4.23 -31.04
N LEU A 161 18.97 -3.67 -31.90
CA LEU A 161 19.41 -2.82 -33.01
C LEU A 161 20.16 -1.58 -32.52
N MET A 162 19.64 -0.85 -31.52
CA MET A 162 20.26 0.36 -30.97
C MET A 162 21.66 0.08 -30.37
N ARG A 163 21.85 -1.08 -29.72
CA ARG A 163 23.16 -1.52 -29.20
C ARG A 163 24.21 -1.69 -30.29
N ARG A 164 23.81 -2.03 -31.52
CA ARG A 164 24.69 -2.32 -32.66
C ARG A 164 24.71 -1.25 -33.75
N LEU A 165 23.88 -0.22 -33.61
CA LEU A 165 23.63 0.82 -34.61
C LEU A 165 24.91 1.54 -35.11
N LYS A 166 26.01 1.50 -34.34
CA LYS A 166 27.34 2.02 -34.71
C LYS A 166 27.87 1.57 -36.08
N ARG A 167 27.42 0.42 -36.60
CA ARG A 167 27.90 -0.19 -37.86
C ARG A 167 27.17 0.26 -39.12
N VAL A 168 26.06 0.98 -38.95
CA VAL A 168 25.16 1.38 -40.04
C VAL A 168 25.51 2.81 -40.50
N PRO A 169 25.21 3.24 -41.75
CA PRO A 169 25.40 4.63 -42.17
C PRO A 169 24.77 5.69 -41.24
N LEU A 170 25.43 6.84 -41.08
CA LEU A 170 25.09 7.86 -40.07
C LEU A 170 23.67 8.42 -40.20
N ASP A 171 23.16 8.55 -41.42
CA ASP A 171 21.79 8.96 -41.72
C ASP A 171 20.78 7.97 -41.13
N VAL A 172 21.03 6.66 -41.32
CA VAL A 172 20.21 5.59 -40.76
C VAL A 172 20.33 5.57 -39.24
N GLN A 173 21.54 5.76 -38.67
CA GLN A 173 21.73 5.84 -37.22
C GLN A 173 20.84 6.93 -36.61
N ARG A 174 20.87 8.14 -37.18
CA ARG A 174 20.07 9.27 -36.71
C ARG A 174 18.58 9.02 -36.87
N ARG A 175 18.14 8.45 -38.00
CA ARG A 175 16.72 8.10 -38.25
C ARG A 175 16.20 7.12 -37.20
N VAL A 176 16.89 5.99 -37.03
CA VAL A 176 16.54 4.93 -36.06
C VAL A 176 16.56 5.47 -34.63
N ALA A 177 17.54 6.30 -34.26
CA ALA A 177 17.61 6.91 -32.94
C ALA A 177 16.49 7.94 -32.69
N ARG A 178 16.09 8.74 -33.70
CA ARG A 178 14.95 9.67 -33.59
C ARG A 178 13.64 8.91 -33.36
N GLU A 179 13.38 7.91 -34.19
CA GLU A 179 12.21 7.03 -34.07
C GLU A 179 12.16 6.34 -32.70
N THR A 180 13.32 5.86 -32.22
CA THR A 180 13.43 5.25 -30.90
C THR A 180 13.12 6.25 -29.79
N ARG A 181 13.62 7.49 -29.88
CA ARG A 181 13.35 8.55 -28.88
C ARG A 181 11.89 8.99 -28.85
N VAL A 182 11.23 9.05 -30.01
CA VAL A 182 9.85 9.56 -30.12
C VAL A 182 8.79 8.47 -29.85
N VAL A 183 9.09 7.21 -30.21
CA VAL A 183 8.10 6.12 -30.10
C VAL A 183 8.50 5.08 -29.06
N HIS A 184 9.64 4.41 -29.24
CA HIS A 184 9.97 3.21 -28.46
C HIS A 184 10.31 3.50 -26.99
N ALA A 185 11.09 4.55 -26.71
CA ALA A 185 11.44 4.93 -25.34
C ALA A 185 10.21 5.43 -24.54
N PRO A 186 9.33 6.31 -25.07
CA PRO A 186 8.06 6.65 -24.43
C PRO A 186 7.15 5.44 -24.22
N LEU A 187 7.07 4.53 -25.19
CA LEU A 187 6.29 3.29 -25.08
C LEU A 187 6.80 2.40 -23.93
N ALA A 188 8.11 2.20 -23.83
CA ALA A 188 8.73 1.48 -22.72
C ALA A 188 8.44 2.17 -21.36
N ASN A 189 8.45 3.51 -21.31
CA ASN A 189 8.10 4.26 -20.10
C ASN A 189 6.64 4.05 -19.67
N ARG A 190 5.71 4.04 -20.63
CA ARG A 190 4.27 3.85 -20.36
C ARG A 190 3.96 2.43 -19.87
N LEU A 191 4.64 1.44 -20.45
CA LEU A 191 4.59 0.05 -19.98
C LEU A 191 5.28 -0.16 -18.63
N GLY A 192 5.98 0.85 -18.11
CA GLY A 192 6.72 0.78 -16.86
C GLY A 192 8.00 -0.07 -16.94
N VAL A 193 8.44 -0.47 -18.15
CA VAL A 193 9.64 -1.29 -18.34
C VAL A 193 10.87 -0.40 -18.31
N TRP A 194 11.25 0.01 -17.10
CA TRP A 194 12.30 1.00 -16.91
C TRP A 194 13.64 0.53 -17.46
N GLN A 195 13.97 -0.76 -17.34
CA GLN A 195 15.22 -1.34 -17.85
C GLN A 195 15.41 -1.07 -19.36
N LEU A 196 14.38 -1.29 -20.17
CA LEU A 196 14.44 -1.00 -21.61
C LEU A 196 14.48 0.50 -21.87
N LYS A 197 13.65 1.26 -21.15
CA LYS A 197 13.51 2.71 -21.34
C LYS A 197 14.86 3.43 -21.21
N TRP A 198 15.54 3.28 -20.07
CA TRP A 198 16.75 4.08 -19.81
C TRP A 198 17.87 3.76 -20.80
N GLU A 199 17.98 2.49 -21.21
CA GLU A 199 19.02 2.06 -22.13
C GLU A 199 18.75 2.57 -23.55
N LEU A 200 17.50 2.52 -24.00
CA LEU A 200 17.07 3.15 -25.25
C LEU A 200 17.35 4.66 -25.23
N GLU A 201 17.02 5.35 -24.13
CA GLU A 201 17.25 6.79 -23.98
C GLU A 201 18.74 7.18 -24.04
N ASP A 202 19.60 6.45 -23.32
CA ASP A 202 21.06 6.67 -23.34
C ASP A 202 21.65 6.40 -24.74
N LEU A 203 21.19 5.35 -25.42
CA LEU A 203 21.62 5.04 -26.79
C LEU A 203 21.11 6.10 -27.78
N CYS A 204 19.87 6.59 -27.63
CA CYS A 204 19.37 7.71 -28.42
C CYS A 204 20.25 8.95 -28.28
N LEU A 205 20.63 9.33 -27.06
CA LEU A 205 21.51 10.49 -26.84
C LEU A 205 22.87 10.29 -27.51
N ARG A 206 23.43 9.09 -27.43
CA ARG A 206 24.72 8.75 -28.03
C ARG A 206 24.75 8.99 -29.55
N TYR A 207 23.66 8.69 -30.26
CA TYR A 207 23.61 8.82 -31.72
C TYR A 207 23.07 10.19 -32.19
N LEU A 208 22.18 10.82 -31.41
CA LEU A 208 21.61 12.13 -31.76
C LEU A 208 22.51 13.30 -31.35
N GLU A 209 23.15 13.21 -30.18
CA GLU A 209 23.98 14.27 -29.59
C GLU A 209 25.32 13.69 -29.08
N PRO A 210 26.19 13.16 -29.98
CA PRO A 210 27.37 12.39 -29.60
C PRO A 210 28.38 13.19 -28.75
N GLU A 211 28.55 14.48 -29.02
CA GLU A 211 29.50 15.32 -28.29
C GLU A 211 29.04 15.59 -26.86
N GLN A 212 27.74 15.83 -26.65
CA GLN A 212 27.15 15.98 -25.32
C GLN A 212 27.23 14.67 -24.54
N TYR A 213 26.93 13.54 -25.17
CA TYR A 213 27.07 12.22 -24.57
C TYR A 213 28.50 11.94 -24.10
N LYS A 214 29.50 12.14 -24.97
CA LYS A 214 30.92 11.92 -24.64
C LYS A 214 31.40 12.85 -23.51
N SER A 215 31.01 14.12 -23.56
CA SER A 215 31.37 15.10 -22.53
C SER A 215 30.82 14.69 -21.16
N LEU A 216 29.53 14.35 -21.08
CA LEU A 216 28.90 13.88 -19.85
C LEU A 216 29.50 12.58 -19.35
N ALA A 217 29.77 11.62 -20.24
CA ALA A 217 30.41 10.36 -19.89
C ALA A 217 31.80 10.57 -19.27
N LYS A 218 32.61 11.48 -19.83
CA LYS A 218 33.94 11.82 -19.30
C LYS A 218 33.87 12.50 -17.94
N GLN A 219 32.93 13.43 -17.75
CA GLN A 219 32.72 14.12 -16.47
C GLN A 219 32.23 13.15 -15.38
N LEU A 220 31.35 12.21 -15.74
CA LEU A 220 30.86 11.16 -14.85
C LEU A 220 31.97 10.22 -14.38
N ASP A 221 32.91 9.89 -15.26
CA ASP A 221 34.04 8.99 -14.95
C ASP A 221 35.10 9.68 -14.07
N GLY A 222 35.41 10.96 -14.34
CA GLY A 222 36.39 11.73 -13.56
C GLY A 222 36.05 11.85 -12.07
N LYS A 223 34.76 11.94 -11.71
CA LYS A 223 34.28 12.04 -10.31
C LYS A 223 33.82 10.70 -9.73
N ARG A 224 34.15 9.57 -10.37
CA ARG A 224 33.60 8.24 -10.00
C ARG A 224 34.05 7.76 -8.62
N ARG A 225 35.35 7.82 -8.32
CA ARG A 225 35.90 7.32 -7.04
C ARG A 225 35.34 8.07 -5.83
N GLU A 226 35.31 9.40 -5.91
CA GLU A 226 34.75 10.25 -4.86
C GLU A 226 33.26 9.95 -4.62
N ARG A 227 32.50 9.73 -5.70
CA ARG A 227 31.09 9.36 -5.61
C ARG A 227 30.88 7.97 -5.01
N GLU A 228 31.66 6.98 -5.42
CA GLU A 228 31.57 5.61 -4.89
C GLU A 228 31.90 5.58 -3.39
N ALA A 229 32.95 6.30 -2.96
CA ALA A 229 33.30 6.43 -1.55
C ALA A 229 32.20 7.12 -0.72
N PHE A 230 31.63 8.22 -1.23
CA PHE A 230 30.52 8.92 -0.57
C PHE A 230 29.28 8.02 -0.44
N VAL A 231 28.89 7.35 -1.53
CA VAL A 231 27.75 6.44 -1.53
C VAL A 231 27.97 5.28 -0.57
N ALA A 232 29.19 4.75 -0.48
CA ALA A 232 29.52 3.69 0.48
C ALA A 232 29.36 4.15 1.94
N ASP A 233 29.78 5.37 2.29
CA ASP A 233 29.58 5.91 3.65
C ASP A 233 28.09 6.11 3.96
N VAL A 234 27.31 6.64 3.01
CA VAL A 234 25.85 6.80 3.18
C VAL A 234 25.17 5.44 3.37
N ILE A 235 25.52 4.44 2.56
CA ILE A 235 25.00 3.07 2.68
C ILE A 235 25.29 2.51 4.07
N ARG A 236 26.54 2.66 4.54
CA ARG A 236 26.96 2.18 5.86
C ARG A 236 26.16 2.85 6.98
N ARG A 237 26.10 4.19 7.00
CA ARG A 237 25.39 4.93 8.08
C ARG A 237 23.90 4.64 8.12
N LEU A 238 23.24 4.65 6.96
CA LEU A 238 21.81 4.34 6.90
C LEU A 238 21.56 2.88 7.28
N GLY A 239 22.44 1.96 6.84
CA GLY A 239 22.39 0.55 7.23
C GLY A 239 22.56 0.34 8.73
N ASP A 240 23.56 0.97 9.36
CA ASP A 240 23.82 0.91 10.79
C ASP A 240 22.61 1.42 11.60
N ALA A 241 22.01 2.55 11.18
CA ALA A 241 20.84 3.12 11.83
C ALA A 241 19.58 2.26 11.68
N CYS A 242 19.38 1.64 10.52
CA CYS A 242 18.29 0.68 10.31
C CYS A 242 18.50 -0.61 11.11
N ALA A 243 19.73 -1.10 11.22
CA ALA A 243 20.06 -2.27 12.03
C ALA A 243 19.81 -2.01 13.52
N ALA A 244 20.13 -0.81 14.02
CA ALA A 244 19.82 -0.41 15.40
C ALA A 244 18.32 -0.32 15.69
N ALA A 245 17.48 -0.20 14.65
CA ALA A 245 16.03 -0.20 14.74
C ALA A 245 15.39 -1.57 14.40
N ASP A 246 16.19 -2.63 14.24
CA ASP A 246 15.77 -3.98 13.85
C ASP A 246 15.01 -4.04 12.50
N ILE A 247 15.34 -3.15 11.55
CA ILE A 247 14.71 -3.11 10.23
C ILE A 247 15.64 -3.77 9.19
N PRO A 248 15.24 -4.92 8.61
CA PRO A 248 16.00 -5.52 7.53
C PRO A 248 15.88 -4.66 6.28
N VAL A 249 16.98 -4.04 5.87
CA VAL A 249 17.06 -3.16 4.70
C VAL A 249 18.22 -3.55 3.81
N GLU A 250 18.00 -3.49 2.51
CA GLU A 250 19.03 -3.69 1.50
C GLU A 250 19.24 -2.38 0.75
N ILE A 251 20.45 -1.81 0.89
CA ILE A 251 20.73 -0.46 0.42
C ILE A 251 21.78 -0.49 -0.70
N HIS A 252 21.44 0.08 -1.85
CA HIS A 252 22.30 0.11 -3.04
C HIS A 252 22.51 1.53 -3.54
N GLY A 253 23.72 1.78 -4.06
CA GLY A 253 24.00 2.99 -4.83
C GLY A 253 23.27 2.95 -6.18
N ARG A 254 22.52 4.00 -6.50
CA ARG A 254 21.82 4.12 -7.78
C ARG A 254 22.62 5.03 -8.72
N PRO A 255 23.30 4.51 -9.75
CA PRO A 255 23.87 5.37 -10.79
C PRO A 255 22.74 6.05 -11.58
N LYS A 256 22.87 7.35 -11.85
CA LYS A 256 21.98 8.05 -12.78
C LYS A 256 22.44 7.84 -14.23
N HIS A 257 21.46 7.68 -15.11
CA HIS A 257 21.67 7.53 -16.55
C HIS A 257 22.02 8.86 -17.21
N ILE A 258 22.80 8.80 -18.29
CA ILE A 258 23.37 9.97 -18.95
C ILE A 258 22.25 10.84 -19.52
N TYR A 259 21.25 10.23 -20.15
CA TYR A 259 20.10 10.93 -20.70
C TYR A 259 19.28 11.65 -19.64
N SER A 260 19.09 11.04 -18.46
CA SER A 260 18.35 11.69 -17.37
C SER A 260 19.08 12.91 -16.82
N ILE A 261 20.42 12.83 -16.70
CA ILE A 261 21.28 13.97 -16.31
C ILE A 261 21.18 15.07 -17.36
N TRP A 262 21.35 14.71 -18.63
CA TRP A 262 21.24 15.64 -19.75
C TRP A 262 19.87 16.33 -19.81
N LYS A 263 18.77 15.57 -19.66
CA LYS A 263 17.41 16.12 -19.66
C LYS A 263 17.20 17.10 -18.50
N LYS A 264 17.74 16.81 -17.30
CA LYS A 264 17.69 17.73 -16.15
C LYS A 264 18.53 19.00 -16.39
N MET A 265 19.73 18.87 -16.97
CA MET A 265 20.58 20.01 -17.36
C MET A 265 19.87 20.94 -18.32
N THR A 266 19.33 20.39 -19.41
CA THR A 266 18.66 21.17 -20.46
C THR A 266 17.40 21.85 -19.93
N ARG A 267 16.59 21.16 -19.11
CA ARG A 267 15.35 21.72 -18.55
C ARG A 267 15.61 22.83 -17.53
N LYS A 268 16.57 22.64 -16.61
CA LYS A 268 16.88 23.62 -15.55
C LYS A 268 17.90 24.67 -16.01
N ARG A 269 18.51 24.53 -17.19
CA ARG A 269 19.59 25.37 -17.74
C ARG A 269 20.76 25.50 -16.75
N VAL A 270 21.18 24.38 -16.18
CA VAL A 270 22.25 24.30 -15.17
C VAL A 270 23.42 23.46 -15.68
N ASP A 271 24.62 23.81 -15.23
CA ASP A 271 25.84 23.06 -15.53
C ASP A 271 25.90 21.73 -14.77
N PHE A 272 26.72 20.79 -15.25
CA PHE A 272 26.86 19.45 -14.65
C PHE A 272 27.20 19.51 -13.16
N GLU A 273 27.96 20.51 -12.71
CA GLU A 273 28.35 20.66 -11.31
C GLU A 273 27.20 21.11 -10.42
N GLN A 274 26.23 21.83 -10.98
CA GLN A 274 24.99 22.27 -10.35
C GLN A 274 23.87 21.24 -10.51
N VAL A 275 24.05 20.23 -11.36
CA VAL A 275 23.20 19.04 -11.34
C VAL A 275 23.69 18.21 -10.17
N PHE A 276 23.28 18.62 -8.98
CA PHE A 276 23.62 18.05 -7.67
C PHE A 276 23.21 16.57 -7.48
N ASP A 277 22.88 15.90 -8.58
CA ASP A 277 21.90 14.85 -8.66
C ASP A 277 22.55 13.47 -8.85
N VAL A 278 23.86 13.38 -9.08
CA VAL A 278 24.51 12.08 -9.38
C VAL A 278 24.67 11.16 -8.15
N ARG A 279 24.21 11.61 -6.98
CA ARG A 279 24.28 10.88 -5.70
C ARG A 279 22.88 10.45 -5.31
N ALA A 280 22.57 9.18 -5.56
CA ALA A 280 21.30 8.59 -5.21
C ALA A 280 21.51 7.23 -4.56
N VAL A 281 20.74 6.96 -3.52
CA VAL A 281 20.75 5.69 -2.80
C VAL A 281 19.33 5.12 -2.83
N ARG A 282 19.23 3.80 -2.98
CA ARG A 282 17.98 3.06 -2.98
C ARG A 282 17.98 2.08 -1.82
N ALA A 283 17.01 2.22 -0.92
CA ALA A 283 16.73 1.29 0.16
C ALA A 283 15.54 0.40 -0.20
N LEU A 284 15.73 -0.92 -0.09
CA LEU A 284 14.74 -1.95 -0.32
C LEU A 284 14.35 -2.62 0.99
N VAL A 285 13.06 -2.67 1.25
CA VAL A 285 12.46 -3.29 2.45
C VAL A 285 11.39 -4.31 2.04
N ASP A 286 10.81 -5.02 3.01
CA ASP A 286 9.78 -6.03 2.74
C ASP A 286 8.37 -5.44 2.71
N THR A 287 8.08 -4.48 3.59
CA THR A 287 6.71 -3.99 3.80
C THR A 287 6.59 -2.48 3.61
N VAL A 288 5.39 -2.01 3.29
CA VAL A 288 5.11 -0.57 3.13
C VAL A 288 5.36 0.23 4.42
N PRO A 289 4.95 -0.22 5.62
CA PRO A 289 5.29 0.49 6.86
C PRO A 289 6.79 0.70 7.04
N GLN A 290 7.61 -0.32 6.76
CA GLN A 290 9.08 -0.20 6.82
C GLN A 290 9.63 0.86 5.84
N CYS A 291 8.96 1.13 4.71
CA CYS A 291 9.39 2.21 3.81
C CYS A 291 9.36 3.57 4.53
N TYR A 292 8.29 3.84 5.28
CA TYR A 292 8.15 5.08 6.03
C TYR A 292 9.04 5.10 7.28
N GLU A 293 9.35 3.94 7.88
CA GLU A 293 10.28 3.87 9.02
C GLU A 293 11.69 4.23 8.57
N VAL A 294 12.15 3.67 7.44
CA VAL A 294 13.44 4.02 6.82
C VAL A 294 13.47 5.48 6.39
N LEU A 295 12.34 6.04 5.90
CA LEU A 295 12.22 7.49 5.63
C LEU A 295 12.44 8.31 6.92
N GLY A 296 11.80 7.93 8.02
CA GLY A 296 11.97 8.58 9.31
C GLY A 296 13.39 8.51 9.84
N ILE A 297 14.07 7.37 9.66
CA ILE A 297 15.50 7.20 9.98
C ILE A 297 16.37 8.08 9.09
N ALA A 298 16.11 8.14 7.78
CA ALA A 298 16.85 9.00 6.88
C ALA A 298 16.73 10.48 7.26
N HIS A 299 15.54 10.94 7.66
CA HIS A 299 15.29 12.32 8.12
C HIS A 299 15.83 12.62 9.52
N SER A 300 16.15 11.60 10.33
CA SER A 300 16.82 11.79 11.62
C SER A 300 18.34 11.91 11.46
N LEU A 301 18.91 11.20 10.48
CA LEU A 301 20.33 11.28 10.13
C LEU A 301 20.67 12.57 9.36
N TRP A 302 19.81 12.95 8.41
CA TRP A 302 20.06 14.09 7.52
C TRP A 302 18.86 15.02 7.44
N ARG A 303 19.13 16.32 7.34
CA ARG A 303 18.07 17.32 7.25
C ARG A 303 17.36 17.23 5.89
N PRO A 304 16.03 17.02 5.84
CA PRO A 304 15.29 17.02 4.58
C PRO A 304 15.25 18.41 3.94
N VAL A 305 15.28 18.43 2.60
CA VAL A 305 15.11 19.65 1.81
C VAL A 305 13.61 19.92 1.65
N PRO A 306 13.09 21.08 2.10
CA PRO A 306 11.66 21.38 1.98
C PRO A 306 11.18 21.34 0.52
N GLY A 307 10.02 20.71 0.30
CA GLY A 307 9.40 20.60 -1.03
C GLY A 307 9.99 19.51 -1.94
N GLU A 308 11.03 18.79 -1.51
CA GLU A 308 11.67 17.71 -2.27
C GLU A 308 11.35 16.32 -1.66
N PHE A 309 10.10 16.13 -1.25
CA PHE A 309 9.56 14.84 -0.80
C PHE A 309 8.35 14.46 -1.66
N ASP A 310 8.44 13.32 -2.34
CA ASP A 310 7.35 12.75 -3.13
C ASP A 310 6.96 11.37 -2.58
N ASP A 311 5.68 11.21 -2.24
CA ASP A 311 5.10 9.92 -1.82
C ASP A 311 4.40 9.24 -2.99
N TYR A 312 5.18 8.55 -3.84
CA TYR A 312 4.62 7.75 -4.93
C TYR A 312 4.04 6.41 -4.46
N ILE A 313 4.08 6.09 -3.16
CA ILE A 313 3.38 4.91 -2.63
C ILE A 313 1.90 5.24 -2.44
N ALA A 314 1.61 6.38 -1.83
CA ALA A 314 0.25 6.90 -1.67
C ALA A 314 -0.34 7.39 -3.00
N HIS A 315 0.48 8.03 -3.83
CA HIS A 315 0.08 8.55 -5.15
C HIS A 315 0.96 7.96 -6.26
N PRO A 316 0.70 6.71 -6.71
CA PRO A 316 1.46 6.07 -7.77
C PRO A 316 1.45 6.88 -9.06
N LYS A 317 2.56 6.86 -9.81
CA LYS A 317 2.59 7.47 -11.15
C LYS A 317 1.66 6.70 -12.11
N PRO A 318 1.24 7.29 -13.25
CA PRO A 318 0.39 6.63 -14.24
C PRO A 318 0.92 5.29 -14.76
N ASN A 319 2.24 5.09 -14.77
CA ASN A 319 2.87 3.82 -15.15
C ASN A 319 2.95 2.79 -14.01
N GLY A 320 2.30 3.05 -12.87
CA GLY A 320 2.28 2.20 -11.69
C GLY A 320 3.53 2.29 -10.80
N TYR A 321 4.42 3.24 -11.08
CA TYR A 321 5.64 3.42 -10.30
C TYR A 321 5.31 3.82 -8.85
N ARG A 322 5.85 3.06 -7.88
CA ARG A 322 5.70 3.29 -6.44
C ARG A 322 7.06 3.33 -5.74
N SER A 323 7.30 4.38 -4.97
CA SER A 323 8.50 4.60 -4.14
C SER A 323 8.33 5.89 -3.34
N LEU A 324 8.93 5.98 -2.16
CA LEU A 324 9.17 7.25 -1.48
C LEU A 324 10.44 7.89 -2.04
N HIS A 325 10.40 9.16 -2.40
CA HIS A 325 11.57 9.93 -2.84
C HIS A 325 11.75 11.09 -1.88
N THR A 326 12.97 11.25 -1.37
CA THR A 326 13.32 12.41 -0.55
C THR A 326 14.71 12.92 -0.91
N ALA A 327 14.86 14.24 -1.00
CA ALA A 327 16.16 14.87 -1.01
C ALA A 327 16.53 15.35 0.41
N VAL A 328 17.72 14.97 0.87
CA VAL A 328 18.29 15.40 2.15
C VAL A 328 19.62 16.11 1.93
N VAL A 329 20.03 16.96 2.87
CA VAL A 329 21.36 17.60 2.86
C VAL A 329 22.35 16.65 3.55
N GLY A 330 23.31 16.12 2.78
CA GLY A 330 24.38 15.28 3.30
C GLY A 330 25.41 16.06 4.12
N ASP A 331 26.30 15.34 4.79
CA ASP A 331 27.30 15.91 5.70
C ASP A 331 28.30 16.86 5.02
N ASP A 332 28.51 16.69 3.72
CA ASP A 332 29.35 17.59 2.91
C ASP A 332 28.58 18.82 2.39
N GLY A 333 27.37 19.05 2.91
CA GLY A 333 26.48 20.16 2.54
C GLY A 333 25.82 19.99 1.17
N LYS A 334 26.06 18.88 0.47
CA LYS A 334 25.49 18.61 -0.86
C LYS A 334 24.24 17.73 -0.74
N PRO A 335 23.28 17.87 -1.67
CA PRO A 335 22.06 17.08 -1.59
C PRO A 335 22.33 15.61 -1.94
N LEU A 336 21.55 14.74 -1.30
CA LEU A 336 21.54 13.30 -1.46
C LEU A 336 20.09 12.89 -1.69
N GLU A 337 19.83 12.18 -2.79
CA GLU A 337 18.51 11.61 -3.06
C GLU A 337 18.41 10.21 -2.47
N ILE A 338 17.40 9.97 -1.63
CA ILE A 338 17.11 8.66 -1.04
C ILE A 338 15.78 8.18 -1.58
N GLN A 339 15.78 6.96 -2.11
CA GLN A 339 14.58 6.29 -2.59
C GLN A 339 14.31 5.07 -1.74
N VAL A 340 13.11 4.99 -1.18
CA VAL A 340 12.71 3.85 -0.34
C VAL A 340 11.50 3.17 -0.96
N ARG A 341 11.57 1.85 -1.12
CA ARG A 341 10.45 1.05 -1.65
C ARG A 341 10.57 -0.41 -1.24
N THR A 342 9.48 -1.16 -1.38
CA THR A 342 9.53 -2.60 -1.13
C THR A 342 10.24 -3.36 -2.25
N ARG A 343 10.66 -4.60 -1.98
CA ARG A 343 11.19 -5.52 -3.01
C ARG A 343 10.20 -5.75 -4.15
N GLN A 344 8.92 -5.94 -3.83
CA GLN A 344 7.86 -6.08 -4.83
C GLN A 344 7.70 -4.81 -5.68
N MET A 345 7.69 -3.63 -5.06
CA MET A 345 7.67 -2.35 -5.77
C MET A 345 8.91 -2.16 -6.64
N HIS A 346 10.07 -2.65 -6.20
CA HIS A 346 11.29 -2.62 -6.99
C HIS A 346 11.17 -3.49 -8.24
N GLU A 347 10.75 -4.75 -8.11
CA GLU A 347 10.55 -5.62 -9.27
C GLU A 347 9.55 -5.02 -10.25
N HIS A 348 8.44 -4.49 -9.73
CA HIS A 348 7.45 -3.79 -10.54
C HIS A 348 8.02 -2.57 -11.27
N ALA A 349 8.83 -1.76 -10.60
CA ALA A 349 9.37 -0.54 -11.20
C ALA A 349 10.47 -0.81 -12.24
N GLU A 350 11.20 -1.91 -12.15
CA GLU A 350 12.24 -2.26 -13.13
C GLU A 350 11.64 -2.95 -14.36
N ARG A 351 10.67 -3.84 -14.14
CA ARG A 351 10.09 -4.71 -15.19
C ARG A 351 8.70 -4.27 -15.66
N GLY A 352 8.02 -3.36 -14.97
CA GLY A 352 6.72 -2.84 -15.34
C GLY A 352 5.66 -3.93 -15.48
N VAL A 353 4.92 -3.88 -16.59
CA VAL A 353 3.93 -4.91 -16.96
C VAL A 353 4.54 -6.32 -17.02
N ALA A 354 5.84 -6.47 -17.33
CA ALA A 354 6.49 -7.78 -17.38
C ALA A 354 6.57 -8.48 -16.02
N ALA A 355 6.47 -7.75 -14.89
CA ALA A 355 6.44 -8.35 -13.56
C ALA A 355 5.11 -9.03 -13.20
N HIS A 356 3.99 -8.55 -13.75
CA HIS A 356 2.64 -9.02 -13.41
C HIS A 356 2.17 -10.21 -14.24
N TRP A 357 2.77 -10.43 -15.40
CA TRP A 357 2.29 -11.46 -16.33
C TRP A 357 2.43 -12.89 -15.79
N LYS A 358 3.29 -13.08 -14.78
CA LYS A 358 3.56 -14.40 -14.18
C LYS A 358 2.37 -15.03 -13.43
N TYR A 359 1.26 -14.30 -13.23
CA TYR A 359 0.09 -14.76 -12.48
C TYR A 359 -1.20 -14.75 -13.32
N LYS A 360 -1.35 -15.72 -14.23
CA LYS A 360 -2.67 -16.14 -14.71
C LYS A 360 -3.39 -16.91 -13.61
N GLU A 361 -3.88 -16.22 -12.56
CA GLU A 361 -4.85 -16.83 -11.62
C GLU A 361 -5.53 -15.86 -10.63
N SER A 362 -5.30 -14.53 -10.68
CA SER A 362 -5.94 -13.60 -9.72
C SER A 362 -6.67 -12.41 -10.36
N SER A 363 -7.98 -12.32 -10.09
CA SER A 363 -8.96 -11.44 -10.77
C SER A 363 -8.78 -9.93 -10.50
N ARG A 364 -7.85 -9.51 -9.63
CA ARG A 364 -7.63 -8.09 -9.30
C ARG A 364 -6.45 -7.47 -10.04
N GLU A 365 -5.46 -8.26 -10.46
CA GLU A 365 -4.26 -7.77 -11.16
C GLU A 365 -4.54 -7.49 -12.65
N ASP A 366 -5.56 -8.14 -13.22
CA ASP A 366 -6.02 -7.92 -14.59
C ASP A 366 -6.50 -6.47 -14.84
N ILE A 367 -7.15 -5.84 -13.86
CA ILE A 367 -7.70 -4.47 -14.00
C ILE A 367 -6.58 -3.43 -14.16
N GLU A 368 -5.46 -3.57 -13.43
CA GLU A 368 -4.34 -2.62 -13.51
C GLU A 368 -3.59 -2.77 -14.85
N LEU A 369 -3.49 -4.00 -15.36
CA LEU A 369 -2.92 -4.29 -16.67
C LEU A 369 -3.80 -3.74 -17.81
N GLU A 370 -5.11 -4.01 -17.78
CA GLU A 370 -6.07 -3.50 -18.76
C GLU A 370 -6.06 -1.96 -18.81
N ARG A 371 -6.01 -1.29 -17.66
CA ARG A 371 -5.88 0.18 -17.59
C ARG A 371 -4.60 0.69 -18.26
N ARG A 372 -3.49 -0.02 -18.13
CA ARG A 372 -2.22 0.37 -18.79
C ARG A 372 -2.28 0.16 -20.29
N ILE A 373 -2.91 -0.92 -20.73
CA ILE A 373 -3.17 -1.18 -22.15
C ILE A 373 -4.03 -0.07 -22.73
N GLU A 374 -5.11 0.29 -22.04
CA GLU A 374 -5.99 1.39 -22.43
C GLU A 374 -5.26 2.74 -22.44
N TRP A 375 -4.45 3.05 -21.42
CA TRP A 375 -3.68 4.29 -21.37
C TRP A 375 -2.60 4.37 -22.46
N MET A 376 -1.97 3.24 -22.80
CA MET A 376 -1.05 3.15 -23.93
C MET A 376 -1.79 3.36 -25.25
N ARG A 377 -2.94 2.70 -25.41
CA ARG A 377 -3.79 2.79 -26.59
C ARG A 377 -4.20 4.22 -26.87
N ARG A 378 -4.73 4.93 -25.86
CA ARG A 378 -5.09 6.36 -25.95
C ARG A 378 -3.92 7.23 -26.41
N TRP A 379 -2.70 6.90 -26.02
CA TRP A 379 -1.53 7.65 -26.49
C TRP A 379 -1.11 7.33 -27.92
N LEU A 380 -1.26 6.07 -28.33
CA LEU A 380 -1.07 5.69 -29.73
C LEU A 380 -2.18 6.29 -30.62
N GLU A 381 -3.36 6.56 -30.06
CA GLU A 381 -4.51 7.20 -30.72
C GLU A 381 -4.43 8.74 -30.72
N GLN A 382 -3.80 9.36 -29.71
CA GLN A 382 -3.58 10.80 -29.66
C GLN A 382 -2.64 11.25 -30.78
N GLN A 383 -3.24 11.80 -31.83
CA GLN A 383 -2.54 12.61 -32.82
C GLN A 383 -2.08 13.91 -32.15
N ASP A 384 -0.86 14.34 -32.50
CA ASP A 384 -0.20 15.51 -31.96
C ASP A 384 -1.15 16.72 -32.00
N ASP A 385 -1.74 17.05 -30.85
CA ASP A 385 -2.15 18.42 -30.59
C ASP A 385 -1.06 19.03 -29.69
N ASP A 386 -0.63 20.21 -30.10
CA ASP A 386 0.68 20.78 -29.84
C ASP A 386 1.13 20.76 -28.36
N GLY A 387 2.42 20.45 -28.18
CA GLY A 387 3.26 21.21 -27.25
C GLY A 387 3.04 21.05 -25.74
N LEU A 388 2.13 20.22 -25.26
CA LEU A 388 1.95 19.99 -23.83
C LEU A 388 2.62 18.68 -23.39
N GLN A 389 3.95 18.73 -23.36
CA GLN A 389 4.73 18.02 -22.35
C GLN A 389 4.60 18.73 -20.98
N GLY A 390 3.39 19.21 -20.69
CA GLY A 390 2.95 19.81 -19.45
C GLY A 390 2.42 18.72 -18.54
N ASP A 391 2.69 18.89 -17.25
CA ASP A 391 2.23 18.04 -16.17
C ASP A 391 0.85 17.43 -16.43
N LEU A 392 0.80 16.09 -16.54
CA LEU A 392 -0.43 15.30 -16.47
C LEU A 392 -0.96 15.25 -15.02
N SER A 393 -0.78 16.32 -14.25
CA SER A 393 -1.14 16.40 -12.84
C SER A 393 -2.62 16.76 -12.62
N GLN A 394 -3.42 16.88 -13.68
CA GLN A 394 -4.80 17.37 -13.60
C GLN A 394 -5.89 16.32 -13.82
N GLU A 395 -5.54 15.04 -14.03
CA GLU A 395 -6.52 13.93 -14.00
C GLU A 395 -6.28 12.96 -12.82
N ASP A 396 -5.49 13.40 -11.82
CA ASP A 396 -5.07 12.61 -10.64
C ASP A 396 -6.15 12.42 -9.56
N THR A 397 -7.44 12.53 -9.89
CA THR A 397 -8.52 12.52 -8.88
C THR A 397 -9.05 11.14 -8.48
N GLU A 398 -8.46 10.03 -8.96
CA GLU A 398 -9.03 8.69 -8.71
C GLU A 398 -8.15 7.73 -7.88
N PHE A 399 -7.00 8.19 -7.37
CA PHE A 399 -6.14 7.41 -6.45
C PHE A 399 -5.95 8.14 -5.12
N GLU A 400 -7.04 8.33 -4.37
CA GLU A 400 -6.92 8.64 -2.95
C GLU A 400 -6.43 7.39 -2.21
N ALA A 401 -5.22 7.46 -1.63
CA ALA A 401 -4.70 6.41 -0.79
C ALA A 401 -5.72 6.05 0.29
N ARG A 402 -6.10 4.77 0.44
CA ARG A 402 -7.09 4.35 1.46
C ARG A 402 -6.57 4.51 2.90
N ARG A 403 -5.25 4.63 3.06
CA ARG A 403 -4.55 4.71 4.34
C ARG A 403 -3.39 5.69 4.24
N ILE A 404 -3.09 6.37 5.34
CA ILE A 404 -1.99 7.31 5.51
C ILE A 404 -1.01 6.77 6.56
N TYR A 405 0.27 7.13 6.43
CA TYR A 405 1.33 6.71 7.35
C TYR A 405 1.96 7.93 8.00
N VAL A 406 1.91 8.01 9.32
CA VAL A 406 2.30 9.20 10.09
C VAL A 406 3.46 8.85 11.01
N LEU A 407 4.46 9.74 11.10
CA LEU A 407 5.66 9.57 11.90
C LEU A 407 5.48 10.14 13.31
N SER A 408 5.84 9.37 14.33
CA SER A 408 5.96 9.86 15.71
C SER A 408 7.27 10.64 15.92
N PRO A 409 7.42 11.38 17.03
CA PRO A 409 8.65 12.12 17.33
C PRO A 409 9.89 11.22 17.42
N HIS A 410 9.69 9.96 17.80
CA HIS A 410 10.71 8.93 17.93
C HIS A 410 10.94 8.12 16.64
N GLY A 411 10.35 8.53 15.51
CA GLY A 411 10.56 7.88 14.21
C GLY A 411 9.72 6.63 13.94
N ARG A 412 8.90 6.19 14.91
CA ARG A 412 7.94 5.09 14.72
C ARG A 412 6.81 5.51 13.79
N VAL A 413 6.48 4.69 12.80
CA VAL A 413 5.37 4.90 11.86
C VAL A 413 4.08 4.32 12.42
N ILE A 414 2.99 5.07 12.27
CA ILE A 414 1.64 4.66 12.65
C ILE A 414 0.73 4.76 11.43
N GLU A 415 0.06 3.65 11.14
CA GLU A 415 -0.90 3.54 10.05
C GLU A 415 -2.29 4.03 10.50
N LEU A 416 -2.89 4.92 9.72
CA LEU A 416 -4.22 5.48 9.97
C LEU A 416 -5.06 5.49 8.68
N PRO A 417 -6.41 5.52 8.76
CA PRO A 417 -7.23 5.72 7.57
C PRO A 417 -7.03 7.12 7.00
N ASN A 418 -7.21 7.28 5.69
CA ASN A 418 -7.21 8.60 5.07
C ASN A 418 -8.31 9.48 5.67
N GLY A 419 -7.98 10.74 5.94
CA GLY A 419 -8.83 11.68 6.66
C GLY A 419 -8.68 11.63 8.19
N ALA A 420 -7.83 10.76 8.74
CA ALA A 420 -7.60 10.70 10.19
C ALA A 420 -6.93 11.98 10.71
N THR A 421 -7.27 12.35 11.94
CA THR A 421 -6.79 13.58 12.60
C THR A 421 -5.67 13.33 13.60
N PRO A 422 -5.02 14.39 14.13
CA PRO A 422 -4.11 14.26 15.27
C PRO A 422 -4.72 13.57 16.49
N VAL A 423 -6.04 13.69 16.71
CA VAL A 423 -6.73 13.02 17.83
C VAL A 423 -6.79 11.51 17.59
N ASP A 424 -7.13 11.06 16.38
CA ASP A 424 -7.07 9.64 16.00
C ASP A 424 -5.65 9.08 16.17
N PHE A 425 -4.62 9.84 15.77
CA PHE A 425 -3.22 9.48 15.99
C PHE A 425 -2.87 9.32 17.48
N ALA A 426 -3.33 10.22 18.35
CA ALA A 426 -3.12 10.13 19.78
C ALA A 426 -3.72 8.85 20.39
N TYR A 427 -4.93 8.45 19.97
CA TYR A 427 -5.56 7.19 20.41
C TYR A 427 -4.93 5.95 19.80
N ALA A 428 -4.31 6.06 18.62
CA ALA A 428 -3.54 4.99 17.99
C ALA A 428 -2.24 4.71 18.75
N ILE A 429 -1.57 5.75 19.27
CA ILE A 429 -0.41 5.61 20.17
C ILE A 429 -0.84 4.92 21.47
N HIS A 430 -1.72 5.56 22.23
CA HIS A 430 -2.19 5.04 23.51
C HIS A 430 -3.46 5.73 23.98
N THR A 431 -4.36 5.00 24.66
CA THR A 431 -5.63 5.57 25.15
C THR A 431 -5.43 6.72 26.14
N SER A 432 -4.43 6.65 27.03
CA SER A 432 -4.13 7.75 27.96
C SER A 432 -3.60 9.01 27.26
N VAL A 433 -2.83 8.85 26.17
CA VAL A 433 -2.32 9.98 25.36
C VAL A 433 -3.50 10.65 24.65
N GLY A 434 -4.41 9.85 24.09
CA GLY A 434 -5.67 10.33 23.53
C GLY A 434 -6.54 11.10 24.53
N HIS A 435 -6.76 10.56 25.74
CA HIS A 435 -7.56 11.25 26.77
C HIS A 435 -6.93 12.57 27.25
N ARG A 436 -5.59 12.64 27.25
CA ARG A 436 -4.83 13.82 27.72
C ARG A 436 -4.47 14.79 26.60
N CYS A 437 -4.90 14.54 25.36
CA CYS A 437 -4.58 15.36 24.21
C CYS A 437 -5.21 16.77 24.32
N ARG A 438 -4.40 17.81 24.14
CA ARG A 438 -4.85 19.22 24.11
C ARG A 438 -4.47 19.96 22.85
N GLY A 439 -3.39 19.53 22.19
CA GLY A 439 -2.94 20.12 20.94
C GLY A 439 -2.02 19.14 20.21
N ALA A 440 -1.71 19.47 18.97
CA ALA A 440 -0.76 18.71 18.17
C ALA A 440 0.18 19.67 17.45
N ARG A 441 1.41 19.24 17.25
CA ARG A 441 2.33 19.84 16.28
C ARG A 441 2.52 18.88 15.11
N VAL A 442 2.37 19.39 13.90
CA VAL A 442 2.61 18.67 12.66
C VAL A 442 3.80 19.34 11.99
N ASP A 443 4.85 18.58 11.71
CA ASP A 443 6.12 19.06 11.13
C ASP A 443 6.71 20.27 11.89
N GLY A 444 6.58 20.26 13.23
CA GLY A 444 7.10 21.30 14.12
C GLY A 444 6.18 22.52 14.33
N HIS A 445 5.06 22.62 13.61
CA HIS A 445 4.12 23.74 13.70
C HIS A 445 2.84 23.33 14.42
N ILE A 446 2.22 24.22 15.20
CA ILE A 446 0.95 23.94 15.88
C ILE A 446 -0.14 23.79 14.82
N ALA A 447 -0.83 22.65 14.83
CA ALA A 447 -1.92 22.35 13.91
C ALA A 447 -3.26 22.18 14.66
N PRO A 448 -4.39 22.57 14.06
CA PRO A 448 -5.72 22.29 14.58
C PRO A 448 -5.97 20.78 14.74
N LEU A 449 -6.65 20.39 15.83
CA LEU A 449 -6.97 18.98 16.10
C LEU A 449 -7.99 18.36 15.12
N ALA A 450 -8.72 19.18 14.37
CA ALA A 450 -9.67 18.73 13.35
C ALA A 450 -9.07 18.67 11.93
N GLU A 451 -7.83 19.13 11.74
CA GLU A 451 -7.18 19.09 10.42
C GLU A 451 -6.79 17.64 10.08
N PRO A 452 -7.12 17.14 8.87
CA PRO A 452 -6.70 15.81 8.43
C PRO A 452 -5.18 15.71 8.25
N LEU A 453 -4.61 14.62 8.74
CA LEU A 453 -3.20 14.30 8.57
C LEU A 453 -2.92 13.79 7.15
N LYS A 454 -1.70 14.08 6.67
CA LYS A 454 -1.16 13.58 5.40
C LYS A 454 -0.06 12.54 5.66
N SER A 455 0.13 11.67 4.68
CA SER A 455 1.20 10.66 4.72
C SER A 455 2.58 11.32 4.78
N GLY A 456 3.50 10.74 5.56
CA GLY A 456 4.87 11.22 5.74
C GLY A 456 5.06 12.35 6.75
N GLN A 457 4.00 12.93 7.32
CA GLN A 457 4.11 14.00 8.30
C GLN A 457 4.59 13.51 9.67
N LYS A 458 5.37 14.34 10.36
CA LYS A 458 5.81 14.11 11.75
C LYS A 458 4.83 14.76 12.73
N VAL A 459 4.18 13.96 13.56
CA VAL A 459 3.14 14.43 14.51
C VAL A 459 3.62 14.27 15.95
N GLU A 460 3.59 15.37 16.69
CA GLU A 460 3.86 15.44 18.13
C GLU A 460 2.57 15.81 18.87
N ILE A 461 2.14 15.00 19.83
CA ILE A 461 0.93 15.26 20.61
C ILE A 461 1.31 15.98 21.91
N ILE A 462 0.66 17.13 22.15
CA ILE A 462 0.79 17.90 23.38
C ILE A 462 -0.23 17.38 24.40
N THR A 463 0.27 16.76 25.46
CA THR A 463 -0.57 16.18 26.54
C THR A 463 -0.52 16.98 27.84
N VAL A 464 -1.61 16.95 28.61
CA VAL A 464 -1.66 17.51 29.99
C VAL A 464 -1.62 16.42 31.06
N LYS A 465 -1.20 16.78 32.28
CA LYS A 465 -1.14 15.84 33.43
C LYS A 465 -2.53 15.38 33.89
N GLU A 466 -3.46 16.33 33.99
CA GLU A 466 -4.85 16.10 34.40
C GLU A 466 -5.80 16.70 33.36
N GLY A 467 -6.87 15.97 33.05
CA GLY A 467 -7.84 16.33 32.02
C GLY A 467 -8.47 15.11 31.35
N GLY A 468 -9.48 15.37 30.52
CA GLY A 468 -10.20 14.37 29.75
C GLY A 468 -10.54 14.85 28.34
N PRO A 469 -11.04 13.94 27.50
CA PRO A 469 -11.50 14.25 26.14
C PRO A 469 -12.65 15.27 26.16
N SER A 470 -12.82 16.01 25.06
CA SER A 470 -14.00 16.87 24.90
C SER A 470 -15.19 16.05 24.39
N ARG A 471 -16.41 16.41 24.82
CA ARG A 471 -17.66 15.84 24.29
C ARG A 471 -17.82 16.15 22.80
N ASP A 472 -17.30 17.29 22.33
CA ASP A 472 -17.35 17.70 20.93
C ASP A 472 -16.63 16.73 19.99
N TRP A 473 -15.66 15.96 20.50
CA TRP A 473 -14.96 14.95 19.69
C TRP A 473 -15.85 13.78 19.27
N LEU A 474 -16.98 13.56 19.96
CA LEU A 474 -17.96 12.54 19.60
C LEU A 474 -18.92 13.00 18.50
N ASN A 475 -18.98 14.30 18.20
CA ASN A 475 -19.84 14.84 17.16
C ASN A 475 -19.26 14.51 15.77
N PRO A 476 -19.96 13.72 14.93
CA PRO A 476 -19.47 13.35 13.61
C PRO A 476 -19.21 14.56 12.69
N HIS A 477 -19.94 15.66 12.87
CA HIS A 477 -19.81 16.86 12.04
C HIS A 477 -18.63 17.74 12.41
N ALA A 478 -18.07 17.57 13.62
CA ALA A 478 -16.96 18.39 14.10
C ALA A 478 -15.59 17.90 13.58
N GLY A 479 -15.54 16.75 12.90
CA GLY A 479 -14.36 16.27 12.17
C GLY A 479 -13.19 15.80 13.04
N TYR A 480 -13.30 15.76 14.38
CA TYR A 480 -12.18 15.43 15.27
C TYR A 480 -11.81 13.94 15.30
N LEU A 481 -12.77 13.02 15.18
CA LEU A 481 -12.54 11.57 15.29
C LEU A 481 -13.19 10.82 14.15
N LEU A 482 -12.36 10.22 13.29
CA LEU A 482 -12.79 9.38 12.20
C LEU A 482 -12.90 7.91 12.66
N THR A 483 -11.93 7.42 13.43
CA THR A 483 -11.83 5.99 13.75
C THR A 483 -12.90 5.54 14.76
N SER A 484 -13.51 4.37 14.51
CA SER A 484 -14.48 3.76 15.45
C SER A 484 -13.84 3.42 16.80
N ARG A 485 -12.57 2.99 16.78
CA ARG A 485 -11.79 2.69 17.98
C ARG A 485 -11.66 3.90 18.89
N ALA A 486 -11.23 5.06 18.37
CA ALA A 486 -11.08 6.26 19.19
C ALA A 486 -12.42 6.76 19.74
N ARG A 487 -13.47 6.78 18.90
CA ARG A 487 -14.84 7.13 19.35
C ARG A 487 -15.33 6.23 20.48
N ASN A 488 -15.11 4.92 20.39
CA ASN A 488 -15.50 3.98 21.43
C ASN A 488 -14.74 4.20 22.75
N ARG A 489 -13.43 4.53 22.69
CA ARG A 489 -12.64 4.86 23.89
C ARG A 489 -13.14 6.13 24.58
N VAL A 490 -13.44 7.18 23.81
CA VAL A 490 -14.02 8.42 24.35
C VAL A 490 -15.40 8.17 24.97
N ARG A 491 -16.28 7.42 24.30
CA ARG A 491 -17.59 7.04 24.85
C ARG A 491 -17.46 6.25 26.15
N GLN A 492 -16.53 5.30 26.20
CA GLN A 492 -16.28 4.51 27.40
C GLN A 492 -15.79 5.39 28.56
N TRP A 493 -14.94 6.38 28.27
CA TRP A 493 -14.44 7.31 29.28
C TRP A 493 -15.57 8.15 29.90
N PHE A 494 -16.44 8.75 29.07
CA PHE A 494 -17.59 9.50 29.58
C PHE A 494 -18.59 8.61 30.32
N LYS A 495 -18.85 7.40 29.82
CA LYS A 495 -19.73 6.45 30.52
C LYS A 495 -19.21 6.09 31.91
N GLN A 496 -17.89 5.94 32.06
CA GLN A 496 -17.27 5.69 33.36
C GLN A 496 -17.35 6.91 34.26
N GLN A 497 -17.09 8.11 33.73
CA GLN A 497 -17.18 9.35 34.50
C GLN A 497 -18.62 9.61 35.00
N ASP A 498 -19.62 9.46 34.13
CA ASP A 498 -21.03 9.62 34.49
C ASP A 498 -21.43 8.56 35.53
N TYR A 499 -20.93 7.31 35.40
CA TYR A 499 -21.15 6.26 36.41
C TYR A 499 -20.56 6.66 37.77
N ASP A 500 -19.31 7.09 37.83
CA ASP A 500 -18.64 7.48 39.07
C ASP A 500 -19.33 8.69 39.73
N GLU A 501 -19.79 9.66 38.94
CA GLU A 501 -20.56 10.81 39.41
C GLU A 501 -21.93 10.39 39.98
N HIS A 502 -22.66 9.52 39.28
CA HIS A 502 -23.93 8.99 39.77
C HIS A 502 -23.76 8.13 41.02
N VAL A 503 -22.69 7.34 41.14
CA VAL A 503 -22.37 6.62 42.39
C VAL A 503 -22.18 7.60 43.54
N ALA A 504 -21.43 8.69 43.33
CA ALA A 504 -21.19 9.70 44.36
C ALA A 504 -22.47 10.45 44.79
N ILE A 505 -23.30 10.85 43.82
CA ILE A 505 -24.60 11.49 44.06
C ILE A 505 -25.54 10.53 44.80
N GLY A 506 -25.59 9.26 44.37
CA GLY A 506 -26.41 8.22 44.99
C GLY A 506 -26.00 7.92 46.42
N ARG A 507 -24.69 7.83 46.69
CA ARG A 507 -24.14 7.67 48.05
C ARG A 507 -24.56 8.83 48.96
N THR A 508 -24.36 10.06 48.50
CA THR A 508 -24.70 11.27 49.27
C THR A 508 -26.20 11.36 49.54
N SER A 509 -27.03 11.00 48.56
CA SER A 509 -28.49 11.03 48.67
C SER A 509 -29.01 9.96 49.63
N LEU A 510 -28.45 8.75 49.58
CA LEU A 510 -28.79 7.67 50.50
C LEU A 510 -28.36 8.00 51.94
N GLU A 511 -27.15 8.51 52.12
CA GLU A 511 -26.65 8.93 53.45
C GLU A 511 -27.52 10.02 54.07
N ARG A 512 -27.96 11.01 53.26
CA ARG A 512 -28.87 12.07 53.70
C ARG A 512 -30.20 11.52 54.22
N GLU A 513 -30.83 10.61 53.48
CA GLU A 513 -32.13 10.05 53.85
C GLU A 513 -32.04 9.09 55.04
N VAL A 514 -30.99 8.27 55.11
CA VAL A 514 -30.71 7.40 56.27
C VAL A 514 -30.49 8.23 57.54
N GLY A 515 -29.73 9.32 57.43
CA GLY A 515 -29.53 10.28 58.52
C GLY A 515 -30.83 10.96 58.95
N ARG A 516 -31.64 11.43 57.99
CA ARG A 516 -32.94 12.08 58.26
C ARG A 516 -33.92 11.18 59.00
N LEU A 517 -33.96 9.88 58.66
CA LEU A 517 -34.86 8.92 59.29
C LEU A 517 -34.26 8.25 60.55
N SER A 518 -33.04 8.61 60.94
CA SER A 518 -32.30 8.03 62.08
C SER A 518 -32.25 6.50 62.07
N VAL A 519 -32.09 5.92 60.87
CA VAL A 519 -32.03 4.47 60.67
C VAL A 519 -30.57 4.01 60.64
N PRO A 520 -30.22 2.80 61.14
CA PRO A 520 -28.85 2.29 61.03
C PRO A 520 -28.38 2.23 59.56
N LYS A 521 -27.08 2.46 59.33
CA LYS A 521 -26.48 2.39 57.99
C LYS A 521 -26.84 1.05 57.33
N PRO A 522 -27.45 1.06 56.14
CA PRO A 522 -27.88 -0.18 55.49
C PRO A 522 -26.69 -0.98 54.95
N ASP A 523 -26.85 -2.30 54.93
CA ASP A 523 -25.92 -3.22 54.27
C ASP A 523 -26.14 -3.17 52.75
N LEU A 524 -25.23 -2.49 52.06
CA LEU A 524 -25.36 -2.20 50.63
C LEU A 524 -25.26 -3.46 49.75
N GLU A 525 -24.56 -4.50 50.19
CA GLU A 525 -24.45 -5.77 49.45
C GLU A 525 -25.79 -6.52 49.47
N LYS A 526 -26.43 -6.61 50.63
CA LYS A 526 -27.75 -7.24 50.77
C LYS A 526 -28.85 -6.46 50.04
N LEU A 527 -28.77 -5.13 50.05
CA LEU A 527 -29.71 -4.30 49.29
C LEU A 527 -29.50 -4.43 47.79
N ALA A 528 -28.25 -4.45 47.31
CA ALA A 528 -27.97 -4.66 45.89
C ALA A 528 -28.56 -5.99 45.41
N ALA A 529 -28.35 -7.08 46.16
CA ALA A 529 -28.92 -8.39 45.84
C ALA A 529 -30.46 -8.38 45.83
N ARG A 530 -31.11 -7.69 46.77
CA ARG A 530 -32.58 -7.62 46.87
C ARG A 530 -33.23 -6.88 45.69
N PHE A 531 -32.55 -5.89 45.13
CA PHE A 531 -33.01 -5.11 43.98
C PHE A 531 -32.41 -5.59 42.64
N ASN A 532 -31.81 -6.79 42.61
CA ASN A 532 -31.19 -7.42 41.43
C ASN A 532 -30.01 -6.64 40.82
N PHE A 533 -29.26 -5.88 41.62
CA PHE A 533 -27.98 -5.27 41.20
C PHE A 533 -26.80 -6.19 41.51
N LYS A 534 -25.79 -6.18 40.62
CA LYS A 534 -24.60 -7.05 40.74
C LYS A 534 -23.57 -6.52 41.73
N THR A 535 -23.46 -5.20 41.86
CA THR A 535 -22.53 -4.56 42.78
C THR A 535 -23.23 -3.47 43.61
N PRO A 536 -22.74 -3.15 44.82
CA PRO A 536 -23.22 -2.02 45.61
C PRO A 536 -23.13 -0.69 44.86
N ASP A 537 -22.08 -0.51 44.06
CA ASP A 537 -21.89 0.72 43.27
C ASP A 537 -22.95 0.83 42.16
N ASP A 538 -23.37 -0.27 41.54
CA ASP A 538 -24.47 -0.23 40.55
C ASP A 538 -25.80 0.24 41.17
N LEU A 539 -26.07 -0.17 42.41
CA LEU A 539 -27.23 0.29 43.17
C LEU A 539 -27.13 1.80 43.46
N LEU A 540 -25.96 2.28 43.90
CA LEU A 540 -25.73 3.70 44.16
C LEU A 540 -25.83 4.53 42.88
N ALA A 541 -25.28 4.03 41.76
CA ALA A 541 -25.40 4.66 40.46
C ALA A 541 -26.87 4.78 40.01
N ALA A 542 -27.70 3.75 40.27
CA ALA A 542 -29.14 3.76 39.96
C ALA A 542 -29.91 4.81 40.80
N ILE A 543 -29.53 5.01 42.07
CA ILE A 543 -30.07 6.10 42.91
C ILE A 543 -29.64 7.45 42.34
N GLY A 544 -28.37 7.61 41.96
CA GLY A 544 -27.85 8.86 41.39
C GLY A 544 -28.45 9.23 40.04
N ARG A 545 -28.94 8.25 39.28
CA ARG A 545 -29.73 8.45 38.05
C ARG A 545 -31.21 8.73 38.31
N GLY A 546 -31.70 8.56 39.54
CA GLY A 546 -33.11 8.71 39.89
C GLY A 546 -34.00 7.51 39.49
N GLU A 547 -33.42 6.39 39.07
CA GLU A 547 -34.15 5.14 38.77
C GLU A 547 -34.72 4.51 40.06
N LEU A 548 -34.04 4.75 41.19
CA LEU A 548 -34.47 4.32 42.52
C LEU A 548 -34.50 5.49 43.48
N SER A 549 -35.58 5.59 44.26
CA SER A 549 -35.69 6.60 45.29
C SER A 549 -34.88 6.20 46.53
N ALA A 550 -33.96 7.08 46.96
CA ALA A 550 -33.23 6.92 48.22
C ALA A 550 -34.17 6.79 49.43
N ILE A 551 -35.33 7.45 49.40
CA ILE A 551 -36.35 7.42 50.45
C ILE A 551 -36.99 6.03 50.56
N GLN A 552 -37.30 5.39 49.42
CA GLN A 552 -37.88 4.05 49.42
C GLN A 552 -36.93 3.03 50.06
N LEU A 553 -35.64 3.12 49.72
CA LEU A 553 -34.61 2.26 50.32
C LEU A 553 -34.47 2.50 51.83
N ALA A 554 -34.41 3.75 52.28
CA ALA A 554 -34.33 4.07 53.69
C ALA A 554 -35.59 3.61 54.48
N ASN A 555 -36.77 3.69 53.88
CA ASN A 555 -38.02 3.20 54.48
C ASN A 555 -38.07 1.67 54.60
N THR A 556 -37.54 0.92 53.62
CA THR A 556 -37.46 -0.55 53.75
C THR A 556 -36.59 -1.00 54.93
N GLN A 557 -35.56 -0.22 55.25
CA GLN A 557 -34.73 -0.45 56.43
C GLN A 557 -35.46 -0.05 57.72
N MET A 558 -36.27 1.02 57.68
CA MET A 558 -37.12 1.43 58.81
C MET A 558 -38.20 0.39 59.15
N GLU A 559 -38.83 -0.23 58.14
CA GLU A 559 -39.79 -1.32 58.35
C GLU A 559 -39.15 -2.54 59.02
N LYS A 560 -37.90 -2.85 58.66
CA LYS A 560 -37.15 -3.93 59.30
C LYS A 560 -36.86 -3.63 60.77
N VAL A 561 -36.41 -2.41 61.08
CA VAL A 561 -36.20 -1.96 62.47
C VAL A 561 -37.52 -2.00 63.26
N ARG A 562 -38.64 -1.58 62.66
CA ARG A 562 -39.97 -1.65 63.30
C ARG A 562 -40.44 -3.09 63.54
N ARG A 563 -40.19 -4.01 62.61
CA ARG A 563 -40.49 -5.44 62.80
C ARG A 563 -39.63 -6.07 63.87
N ASP A 564 -38.33 -5.81 63.86
CA ASP A 564 -37.39 -6.35 64.86
C ASP A 564 -37.74 -5.82 66.27
N ALA A 565 -38.15 -4.55 66.38
CA ALA A 565 -38.64 -3.96 67.64
C ALA A 565 -39.99 -4.55 68.07
N ALA A 566 -40.91 -4.82 67.14
CA ALA A 566 -42.20 -5.45 67.44
C ALA A 566 -42.05 -6.92 67.85
N GLU A 567 -41.15 -7.67 67.22
CA GLU A 567 -40.83 -9.06 67.60
C GLU A 567 -40.13 -9.13 68.96
N GLN A 568 -39.31 -8.15 69.31
CA GLN A 568 -38.75 -8.05 70.67
C GLN A 568 -39.84 -7.74 71.70
N ALA A 569 -40.74 -6.79 71.40
CA ALA A 569 -41.86 -6.48 72.28
C ALA A 569 -42.80 -7.69 72.48
N ASP A 570 -43.04 -8.49 71.43
CA ASP A 570 -43.84 -9.73 71.50
C ASP A 570 -43.16 -10.87 72.27
N ARG A 571 -41.82 -10.87 72.37
CA ARG A 571 -41.06 -11.84 73.19
C ARG A 571 -41.06 -11.49 74.67
N GLU A 572 -41.26 -10.22 75.01
CA GLU A 572 -41.34 -9.73 76.40
C GLU A 572 -42.74 -9.92 77.03
N ILE A 573 -43.75 -10.32 76.25
CA ILE A 573 -45.09 -10.63 76.77
C ILE A 573 -45.04 -11.92 77.60
N PRO A 574 -45.41 -11.90 78.90
CA PRO A 574 -45.40 -13.09 79.75
C PRO A 574 -46.25 -14.23 79.17
N GLU A 575 -45.71 -15.45 79.19
CA GLU A 575 -46.30 -16.65 78.58
C GLU A 575 -47.74 -16.96 79.05
N LYS A 576 -48.14 -16.43 80.23
CA LYS A 576 -49.49 -16.54 80.81
C LYS A 576 -50.57 -15.75 80.07
N LEU A 577 -50.22 -14.80 79.20
CA LEU A 577 -51.15 -14.02 78.37
C LEU A 577 -51.26 -14.53 76.94
N ARG A 578 -50.45 -15.53 76.54
CA ARG A 578 -50.60 -16.20 75.24
C ARG A 578 -51.83 -17.09 75.26
N ARG A 579 -52.95 -16.59 74.74
CA ARG A 579 -54.16 -17.40 74.50
C ARG A 579 -53.80 -18.59 73.63
N LYS A 580 -53.91 -19.82 74.15
CA LYS A 580 -53.86 -21.03 73.33
C LYS A 580 -54.98 -20.96 72.28
N ALA A 581 -54.62 -21.10 71.02
CA ALA A 581 -55.60 -21.16 69.94
C ALA A 581 -56.60 -22.31 70.22
N PRO A 582 -57.91 -22.09 70.00
CA PRO A 582 -58.90 -23.12 70.27
C PRO A 582 -58.62 -24.34 69.40
N SER A 583 -58.53 -25.51 70.02
CA SER A 583 -58.43 -26.79 69.32
C SER A 583 -59.65 -26.93 68.42
N ARG A 584 -59.45 -27.04 67.10
CA ARG A 584 -60.50 -27.46 66.17
C ARG A 584 -60.91 -28.89 66.52
N SER A 585 -61.93 -29.05 67.36
CA SER A 585 -62.62 -30.33 67.47
C SER A 585 -63.43 -30.54 66.19
N ALA A 586 -63.11 -31.64 65.51
CA ALA A 586 -63.80 -32.13 64.34
C ALA A 586 -65.27 -32.44 64.62
N GLY A 587 -66.13 -32.16 63.64
CA GLY A 587 -67.39 -32.87 63.36
C GLY A 587 -68.50 -32.78 64.41
N GLY A 588 -69.63 -32.17 64.04
CA GLY A 588 -70.85 -32.29 64.83
C GLY A 588 -71.99 -31.40 64.33
N SER A 589 -72.68 -31.87 63.31
CA SER A 589 -74.10 -31.59 63.06
C SER A 589 -74.91 -31.50 64.36
N GLY A 590 -75.85 -30.55 64.43
CA GLY A 590 -77.01 -30.65 65.32
C GLY A 590 -76.82 -30.35 66.82
N GLN A 591 -76.15 -29.24 67.20
CA GLN A 591 -76.20 -28.80 68.61
C GLN A 591 -77.48 -28.04 69.00
N VAL A 592 -78.28 -27.59 68.03
CA VAL A 592 -79.56 -26.91 68.27
C VAL A 592 -80.64 -27.59 67.42
N VAL A 593 -81.59 -28.25 68.08
CA VAL A 593 -82.77 -28.86 67.45
C VAL A 593 -83.96 -27.96 67.77
N VAL A 594 -84.58 -27.39 66.73
CA VAL A 594 -85.75 -26.51 66.87
C VAL A 594 -87.00 -27.34 66.58
N GLU A 595 -87.87 -27.49 67.58
CA GLU A 595 -89.17 -28.18 67.46
C GLU A 595 -89.13 -29.54 66.74
N GLY A 596 -88.12 -30.36 67.04
CA GLY A 596 -88.00 -31.72 66.52
C GLY A 596 -87.39 -31.85 65.12
N ILE A 597 -86.96 -30.76 64.49
CA ILE A 597 -86.21 -30.78 63.22
C ILE A 597 -84.73 -30.49 63.50
N GLY A 598 -83.87 -31.45 63.16
CA GLY A 598 -82.41 -31.33 63.26
C GLY A 598 -81.77 -30.68 62.03
N ASP A 599 -80.50 -30.28 62.17
CA ASP A 599 -79.64 -29.80 61.06
C ASP A 599 -80.08 -28.50 60.35
N LEU A 600 -80.76 -27.62 61.08
CA LEU A 600 -80.98 -26.24 60.65
C LEU A 600 -79.74 -25.37 60.91
N MET A 601 -79.44 -24.46 59.98
CA MET A 601 -78.39 -23.46 60.16
C MET A 601 -78.77 -22.52 61.30
N THR A 602 -78.06 -22.63 62.43
CA THR A 602 -78.32 -21.85 63.64
C THR A 602 -77.07 -21.07 64.05
N GLN A 603 -77.28 -19.88 64.61
CA GLN A 603 -76.23 -19.02 65.15
C GLN A 603 -76.68 -18.46 66.49
N MET A 604 -75.85 -18.60 67.53
CA MET A 604 -76.14 -18.02 68.84
C MET A 604 -76.03 -16.49 68.79
N ALA A 605 -77.04 -15.79 69.31
CA ALA A 605 -77.02 -14.34 69.44
C ALA A 605 -76.06 -13.92 70.56
N LYS A 606 -75.45 -12.74 70.45
CA LYS A 606 -74.43 -12.26 71.40
C LYS A 606 -74.99 -11.45 72.57
N CYS A 607 -76.31 -11.32 72.65
CA CYS A 607 -76.97 -10.57 73.72
C CYS A 607 -77.10 -11.36 75.02
N CYS A 608 -76.84 -12.67 75.00
CA CYS A 608 -76.76 -13.54 76.18
C CYS A 608 -75.79 -14.70 75.96
#